data_AF-A0A0L6CN71-F1
#
_entry.id   AF-A0A0L6CN71-F1
#
_cell.length_a   1.000
_cell.length_b   1.000
_cell.length_c   1.000
_cell.angle_alpha   90.00
_cell.angle_beta   90.00
_cell.angle_gamma   90.00
#
_symmetry.space_group_name_H-M   'P 1'
#
loop_
_entity.id
_entity.type
_entity.pdbx_description
1 polymer ?
#
loop_
_entity_poly.entity_id
_entity_poly.type
_entity_poly.pdbx_seq_one_letter_code
_entity_poly.pdbx_strand_id
1 'polypeptide(L)' 'MDQIYAYLDGELDRPSQELLKQHLLECPPCVGEYERDLLLKSLLQRSCACEEAPSELRAQILTRISVTVTTVQVTDC' A
#
# COMPACT_ATOMS: atom_id res chain seq x y z
N MET A 1 0.13 12.80 -12.54
CA MET A 1 -0.78 11.66 -12.36
C MET A 1 -0.07 10.46 -11.75
N ASP A 2 1.07 10.02 -12.28
CA ASP A 2 1.74 8.78 -11.84
C ASP A 2 2.10 8.70 -10.35
N GLN A 3 2.44 9.83 -9.70
CA GLN A 3 2.79 9.84 -8.28
C GLN A 3 1.60 9.59 -7.33
N ILE A 4 0.38 10.04 -7.69
CA ILE A 4 -0.83 9.78 -6.90
C ILE A 4 -1.17 8.28 -6.95
N TYR A 5 -1.05 7.66 -8.12
CA TYR A 5 -1.26 6.22 -8.27
C TYR A 5 -0.21 5.41 -7.49
N ALA A 6 1.07 5.72 -7.66
CA ALA A 6 2.15 5.07 -6.90
C ALA A 6 1.96 5.23 -5.38
N TYR A 7 1.45 6.38 -4.93
CA TYR A 7 1.12 6.59 -3.51
C TYR A 7 -0.07 5.76 -3.05
N LEU A 8 -1.16 5.71 -3.84
CA LEU A 8 -2.34 4.89 -3.55
C LEU A 8 -2.03 3.39 -3.51
N ASP A 9 -1.09 2.93 -4.34
CA ASP A 9 -0.66 1.53 -4.41
C ASP A 9 0.47 1.20 -3.43
N GLY A 10 1.01 2.19 -2.71
CA GLY A 10 2.08 2.01 -1.73
C GLY A 10 3.46 1.73 -2.36
N GLU A 11 3.65 2.14 -3.61
CA GLU A 11 4.85 1.90 -4.42
C GLU A 11 5.90 3.03 -4.29
N LEU A 12 5.59 4.10 -3.56
CA LEU A 12 6.56 5.16 -3.27
C LEU A 12 7.54 4.75 -2.17
N ASP A 13 8.79 5.18 -2.32
CA ASP A 13 9.76 5.14 -1.23
C ASP A 13 9.38 6.12 -0.12
N ARG A 14 9.87 5.88 1.10
CA ARG A 14 9.49 6.67 2.29
C ARG A 14 9.68 8.19 2.11
N PRO A 15 10.80 8.69 1.53
CA PRO A 15 10.97 10.12 1.29
C PRO A 15 9.89 10.70 0.37
N SER A 16 9.60 10.04 -0.76
CA SER A 16 8.58 10.53 -1.70
C SER A 16 7.18 10.45 -1.12
N GLN A 17 6.90 9.44 -0.31
CA GLN A 17 5.64 9.31 0.41
C GLN A 17 5.41 10.51 1.35
N GLU A 18 6.42 10.93 2.11
CA GLU A 18 6.28 12.06 3.03
C GLU A 18 6.15 13.39 2.27
N LEU A 19 6.92 13.59 1.21
CA LEU A 19 6.81 14.79 0.35
C LEU A 19 5.42 14.93 -0.26
N LEU A 20 4.87 13.85 -0.81
CA LEU A 20 3.54 13.89 -1.41
C LEU A 20 2.46 14.08 -0.34
N LYS A 21 2.62 13.47 0.84
CA LYS A 21 1.70 13.67 1.97
C LYS A 21 1.67 15.13 2.40
N GLN A 22 2.83 15.78 2.54
CA GLN A 22 2.89 17.21 2.84
C GLN A 22 2.22 18.04 1.75
N HIS A 23 2.48 17.73 0.47
CA HIS A 23 1.85 18.42 -0.64
C HIS A 23 0.31 18.33 -0.60
N LEU A 24 -0.24 17.14 -0.30
CA LEU A 24 -1.68 16.96 -0.16
C LEU A 24 -2.25 17.77 1.01
N LEU A 25 -1.52 17.99 2.11
CA LEU A 25 -1.98 18.85 3.20
C LEU A 25 -2.07 20.33 2.81
N GLU A 26 -1.23 20.78 1.88
CA GLU A 26 -1.08 22.19 1.51
C GLU A 26 -1.78 22.56 0.19
N CYS A 27 -2.23 21.58 -0.59
CA CYS A 27 -2.75 21.77 -1.95
C CYS A 27 -4.17 21.16 -2.13
N PRO A 28 -5.25 21.91 -1.88
CA PRO A 28 -6.63 21.44 -2.04
C PRO A 28 -6.98 20.85 -3.42
N PRO A 29 -6.48 21.41 -4.55
CA PRO A 29 -6.70 20.80 -5.87
C PRO A 29 -6.19 19.36 -5.96
N CYS A 30 -5.01 19.08 -5.41
CA CYS A 30 -4.40 17.76 -5.46
C CYS A 30 -5.08 16.78 -4.49
N VAL A 31 -5.64 17.26 -3.38
CA VAL A 31 -6.54 16.45 -2.53
C VAL A 31 -7.76 16.02 -3.33
N GLY A 32 -8.37 16.93 -4.10
CA GLY A 32 -9.51 16.58 -4.94
C GLY A 32 -9.19 15.50 -5.99
N GLU A 33 -8.01 15.53 -6.60
CA GLU A 33 -7.55 14.47 -7.50
C GLU A 33 -7.33 13.14 -6.76
N TYR A 34 -6.66 13.17 -5.61
CA TYR A 34 -6.44 12.00 -4.78
C TYR A 34 -7.76 11.34 -4.35
N GLU A 35 -8.72 12.13 -3.85
CA GLU A 35 -10.03 11.63 -3.43
C GLU A 35 -10.82 11.03 -4.59
N ARG A 36 -10.80 11.67 -5.76
CA ARG A 36 -11.42 11.14 -6.98
C ARG A 36 -10.85 9.77 -7.33
N ASP A 37 -9.53 9.65 -7.36
CA ASP A 37 -8.86 8.41 -7.78
C ASP A 37 -9.01 7.31 -6.72
N LEU A 38 -9.05 7.66 -5.43
CA LEU A 38 -9.40 6.77 -4.33
C LEU A 38 -10.83 6.22 -4.47
N LEU A 39 -11.80 7.10 -4.75
CA LEU A 39 -13.20 6.70 -4.99
C LEU A 39 -13.32 5.78 -6.20
N LEU A 40 -12.60 6.08 -7.28
CA LEU A 40 -12.55 5.22 -8.47
C LEU A 40 -11.99 3.83 -8.14
N LYS A 41 -10.86 3.73 -7.43
CA LYS A 41 -10.30 2.44 -6.98
C LYS A 41 -11.30 1.67 -6.11
N SER A 42 -11.99 2.35 -5.19
CA SER A 42 -13.03 1.73 -4.35
C SER A 42 -14.22 1.19 -5.16
N LEU A 43 -14.61 1.90 -6.22
CA LEU A 43 -15.67 1.49 -7.14
C LEU A 43 -15.25 0.25 -7.93
N LEU A 44 -14.02 0.24 -8.45
CA LEU A 44 -13.50 -0.92 -9.17
C LEU A 44 -13.42 -2.14 -8.26
N GLN A 45 -12.90 -1.98 -7.04
CA GLN A 45 -12.77 -3.10 -6.10
C GLN A 45 -14.12 -3.73 -5.71
N ARG A 46 -15.19 -2.93 -5.57
CA ARG A 46 -16.53 -3.48 -5.26
C ARG A 46 -17.25 -4.08 -6.48
N SER A 47 -16.98 -3.54 -7.67
CA SER A 47 -17.71 -3.90 -8.90
C SER A 47 -17.06 -5.07 -9.62
N CYS A 48 -15.74 -5.20 -9.50
CA CYS A 48 -15.03 -6.40 -9.88
C CYS A 48 -15.19 -7.41 -8.74
N ALA A 49 -16.01 -8.43 -8.95
CA ALA A 49 -15.93 -9.67 -8.17
C ALA A 49 -14.59 -10.33 -8.52
N CYS A 50 -13.50 -9.81 -7.94
CA CYS A 50 -12.18 -10.42 -8.07
C CYS A 50 -12.29 -11.84 -7.52
N GLU A 51 -11.84 -12.82 -8.30
CA GLU A 51 -11.77 -14.20 -7.83
C GLU A 51 -10.95 -14.25 -6.54
N GLU A 52 -11.47 -14.93 -5.53
CA GLU A 52 -10.78 -15.07 -4.26
C GLU A 52 -9.46 -15.79 -4.50
N ALA A 53 -8.35 -15.23 -4.01
CA ALA A 53 -7.05 -15.86 -4.13
C ALA A 53 -7.10 -17.28 -3.53
N PRO A 54 -6.53 -18.30 -4.19
CA PRO A 54 -6.55 -19.66 -3.67
C PRO A 54 -6.05 -19.74 -2.23
N SER A 55 -6.80 -20.44 -1.38
CA SER A 55 -6.48 -20.57 0.06
C SER A 55 -5.08 -21.14 0.31
N GLU A 56 -4.62 -22.02 -0.58
CA GLU A 56 -3.28 -22.58 -0.55
C GLU A 56 -2.19 -21.50 -0.73
N LEU A 57 -2.37 -20.57 -1.67
CA LEU A 57 -1.42 -19.47 -1.88
C LEU A 57 -1.32 -18.60 -0.62
N ARG A 58 -2.46 -18.30 0.01
CA ARG A 58 -2.49 -17.57 1.28
C ARG A 58 -1.73 -18.31 2.38
N ALA A 59 -1.94 -19.62 2.53
CA ALA A 59 -1.25 -20.44 3.51
C ALA A 59 0.28 -20.46 3.29
N GLN A 60 0.72 -20.59 2.03
CA GLN A 60 2.14 -20.54 1.66
C GLN A 60 2.79 -19.20 2.00
N ILE A 61 2.11 -18.08 1.69
CA ILE A 61 2.59 -16.72 2.01
C ILE A 61 2.75 -16.55 3.52
N LEU A 62 1.71 -16.88 4.30
CA LEU A 62 1.75 -16.73 5.76
C LEU A 62 2.84 -17.57 6.40
N THR A 63 3.06 -18.79 5.90
CA THR A 63 4.15 -19.66 6.37
C THR A 63 5.51 -19.00 6.13
N ARG A 64 5.78 -18.51 4.91
CA ARG A 64 7.06 -17.87 4.57
C ARG A 64 7.32 -16.60 5.39
N ILE A 65 6.31 -15.76 5.57
CA ILE A 65 6.45 -14.53 6.35
C ILE A 65 6.70 -14.84 7.83
N SER A 66 5.99 -15.82 8.40
CA SER A 66 6.16 -16.21 9.81
C SER A 66 7.54 -16.80 10.10
N VAL A 67 8.13 -17.54 9.14
CA VAL A 67 9.49 -18.10 9.28
C VAL A 67 10.57 -17.01 9.32
N THR A 68 10.33 -15.85 8.72
CA THR A 68 11.34 -14.80 8.55
C THR A 68 11.52 -13.94 9.81
N VAL A 69 10.57 -13.93 10.75
CA VAL A 69 10.67 -13.19 12.02
C VAL A 69 11.32 -14.05 13.10
N THR A 70 12.63 -14.30 12.99
CA THR A 70 13.44 -14.78 14.12
C THR A 70 14.31 -13.63 14.59
N THR A 71 13.93 -13.00 15.72
CA THR A 71 14.73 -11.96 16.37
C THR A 71 16.04 -12.55 16.87
N VAL A 72 17.15 -12.20 16.24
CA VAL A 72 18.49 -12.46 16.77
C VAL A 72 18.74 -11.46 17.89
N GLN A 73 18.71 -11.92 19.14
CA GLN A 73 19.20 -11.16 20.29
C GLN A 73 20.73 -11.17 20.20
N VAL A 74 21.33 -10.05 19.79
CA VAL A 74 22.77 -9.84 19.96
C VAL A 74 22.99 -9.48 21.43
N THR A 75 23.41 -10.46 22.22
CA THR A 75 24.00 -10.20 23.54
C THR A 75 25.45 -9.80 23.29
N ASP A 76 25.76 -8.52 23.45
CA ASP A 76 27.14 -8.03 23.52
C ASP A 76 27.88 -8.77 24.66
N CYS A 77 29.01 -9.40 24.32
CA CYS A 77 29.98 -9.95 25.26
C CYS A 77 30.90 -8.85 25.79
#